data_AF-A0ABD5SUN1-F1
#
_entry.id   AF-A0ABD5SUN1-F1
#
_cell.length_a   1.000
_cell.length_b   1.000
_cell.length_c   1.000
_cell.angle_alpha   90.00
_cell.angle_beta   90.00
_cell.angle_gamma   90.00
#
_symmetry.space_group_name_H-M   'P 1'
#
loop_
_entity.id
_entity.type
_entity.pdbx_description
1 polymer ?
#
loop_
_entity_poly.entity_id
_entity_poly.type
_entity_poly.pdbx_seq_one_letter_code
_entity_poly.pdbx_strand_id
1 'polypeptide(L)'
;WMAVLEGAFDTVGADPRSEPGRLVRAHAVTDETIYEYAPDDDAWRESDRSADSVIGFGYGETTYAVTEKGTFLAASDGEWRTRTLGVRDVTGIAIPR
;
A
#
# COMPACT_ATOMS: atom_id res chain seq x y z
N TRP A 1 4.41 -22.45 1.75
CA TRP A 1 3.23 -21.99 0.99
C TRP A 1 2.80 -20.67 1.61
N MET A 2 2.42 -19.69 0.80
CA MET A 2 2.03 -18.33 1.20
C MET A 2 0.64 -18.07 0.64
N ALA A 3 -0.19 -17.29 1.34
CA ALA A 3 -1.48 -16.88 0.79
C ALA A 3 -1.31 -16.04 -0.48
N VAL A 4 -1.91 -16.53 -1.56
CA VAL A 4 -1.97 -15.85 -2.85
C VAL A 4 -3.32 -15.17 -2.97
N LEU A 5 -3.32 -13.87 -3.28
CA LEU A 5 -4.51 -13.16 -3.72
C LEU A 5 -4.46 -13.08 -5.25
N GLU A 6 -5.39 -13.78 -5.91
CA GLU A 6 -5.48 -13.80 -7.37
C GLU A 6 -6.38 -12.67 -7.88
N GLY A 7 -5.98 -12.02 -8.96
CA GLY A 7 -6.74 -10.91 -9.54
C GLY A 7 -5.91 -10.00 -10.44
N ALA A 8 -6.58 -9.04 -11.08
CA ALA A 8 -5.93 -7.91 -11.72
C ALA A 8 -5.72 -6.81 -10.69
N PHE A 9 -4.52 -6.23 -10.65
CA PHE A 9 -4.17 -5.16 -9.73
C PHE A 9 -3.47 -4.03 -10.48
N ASP A 10 -3.87 -2.80 -10.18
CA ASP A 10 -3.27 -1.58 -10.75
C ASP A 10 -1.97 -1.21 -10.04
N THR A 11 -1.88 -1.50 -8.75
CA THR A 11 -0.69 -1.25 -7.94
C THR A 11 -0.46 -2.39 -6.97
N VAL A 12 0.78 -2.84 -6.88
CA VAL A 12 1.25 -3.81 -5.88
C VAL A 12 2.56 -3.33 -5.28
N GLY A 13 2.72 -3.48 -3.98
CA GLY A 13 3.94 -3.14 -3.28
C GLY A 13 4.16 -4.06 -2.09
N ALA A 14 5.42 -4.43 -1.85
CA ALA A 14 5.81 -5.17 -0.66
C ALA A 14 6.92 -4.42 0.07
N ASP A 15 6.90 -4.50 1.41
CA ASP A 15 7.96 -3.96 2.24
C ASP A 15 9.29 -4.61 1.85
N PRO A 16 10.35 -3.82 1.56
CA PRO A 16 11.67 -4.36 1.20
C PRO A 16 12.33 -5.23 2.28
N ARG A 17 11.80 -5.26 3.51
CA ARG A 17 12.18 -6.19 4.58
C ARG A 17 11.57 -7.58 4.43
N SER A 18 10.66 -7.77 3.46
CA SER A 18 10.10 -9.07 3.10
C SER A 18 11.15 -9.95 2.42
N GLU A 19 10.98 -11.27 2.59
CA GLU A 19 11.89 -12.29 2.07
C GLU A 19 11.10 -13.29 1.19
N PRO A 20 11.76 -14.08 0.32
CA PRO A 20 11.06 -15.13 -0.43
C PRO A 20 10.28 -16.06 0.50
N GLY A 21 8.96 -16.13 0.29
CA GLY A 21 8.08 -16.95 1.13
C GLY A 21 7.62 -16.29 2.44
N ARG A 22 7.99 -15.03 2.72
CA ARG A 22 7.53 -14.29 3.90
C ARG A 22 7.38 -12.79 3.64
N LEU A 23 6.15 -12.28 3.72
CA LEU A 23 5.85 -10.86 3.66
C LEU A 23 5.81 -10.25 5.07
N VAL A 24 6.34 -9.03 5.21
CA VAL A 24 6.25 -8.26 6.47
C VAL A 24 5.05 -7.31 6.42
N ARG A 25 4.97 -6.50 5.35
CA ARG A 25 3.81 -5.70 4.98
C ARG A 25 3.70 -5.72 3.47
N ALA A 26 2.49 -5.76 2.94
CA ALA A 26 2.26 -5.65 1.51
C ALA A 26 0.87 -5.08 1.26
N HIS A 27 0.73 -4.40 0.12
CA HIS A 27 -0.53 -3.83 -0.33
C HIS A 27 -0.72 -4.12 -1.80
N ALA A 28 -1.97 -4.37 -2.16
CA ALA A 28 -2.42 -4.51 -3.54
C ALA A 28 -3.66 -3.64 -3.74
N VAL A 29 -3.82 -3.08 -4.93
CA VAL A 29 -4.88 -2.12 -5.22
C VAL A 29 -5.53 -2.51 -6.54
N THR A 30 -6.86 -2.56 -6.52
CA THR A 30 -7.71 -2.54 -7.70
C THR A 30 -8.28 -1.12 -7.88
N ASP A 31 -9.12 -0.90 -8.87
CA ASP A 31 -9.84 0.34 -9.06
C ASP A 31 -10.73 0.72 -7.86
N GLU A 32 -11.27 -0.28 -7.15
CA GLU A 32 -12.22 -0.08 -6.05
C GLU A 32 -11.64 -0.35 -4.65
N THR A 33 -10.71 -1.31 -4.53
CA THR A 33 -10.34 -1.90 -3.24
C THR A 33 -8.83 -1.89 -2.99
N ILE A 34 -8.44 -1.52 -1.76
CA ILE A 34 -7.09 -1.74 -1.24
C ILE A 34 -7.10 -3.02 -0.43
N TYR A 35 -6.16 -3.92 -0.72
CA TYR A 35 -5.88 -5.10 0.07
C TYR A 35 -4.60 -4.89 0.88
N GLU A 36 -4.64 -5.21 2.16
CA GLU A 36 -3.50 -5.25 3.07
C GLU A 36 -3.18 -6.71 3.42
N TYR A 37 -1.89 -7.05 3.38
CA TYR A 37 -1.44 -8.35 3.87
C TYR A 37 -1.29 -8.33 5.39
N ALA A 38 -2.01 -9.21 6.06
CA ALA A 38 -1.94 -9.44 7.49
C ALA A 38 -0.98 -10.59 7.81
N PRO A 39 0.24 -10.30 8.31
CA PRO A 39 1.28 -11.30 8.50
C PRO A 39 0.97 -12.31 9.61
N ASP A 40 0.22 -11.90 10.64
CA ASP A 40 -0.13 -12.77 11.77
C ASP A 40 -1.08 -13.91 11.38
N ASP A 41 -1.87 -13.70 10.33
CA ASP A 41 -2.86 -14.65 9.84
C ASP A 41 -2.49 -15.27 8.49
N ASP A 42 -1.33 -14.90 7.92
CA ASP A 42 -0.89 -15.25 6.55
C ASP A 42 -2.04 -15.08 5.55
N ALA A 43 -2.67 -13.89 5.55
CA ALA A 43 -3.89 -13.63 4.79
C ALA A 43 -3.93 -12.21 4.22
N TRP A 44 -4.69 -12.05 3.14
CA TRP A 44 -5.02 -10.73 2.57
C TRP A 44 -6.38 -10.27 3.10
N ARG A 45 -6.50 -8.98 3.41
CA ARG A 45 -7.73 -8.36 3.90
C ARG A 45 -8.04 -7.10 3.11
N GLU A 46 -9.32 -6.86 2.88
CA GLU A 46 -9.78 -5.57 2.39
C GLU A 46 -9.54 -4.51 3.47
N SER A 47 -8.97 -3.39 3.05
CA SER A 47 -8.84 -2.21 3.87
C SER A 47 -10.15 -1.44 3.82
N ASP A 48 -10.57 -0.86 4.96
CA ASP A 48 -11.72 0.06 5.01
C ASP A 48 -11.47 1.38 4.23
N ARG A 49 -10.27 1.54 3.66
CA ARG A 49 -9.88 2.70 2.85
C ARG A 49 -10.27 2.48 1.39
N SER A 50 -10.88 3.50 0.78
CA SER A 50 -11.12 3.50 -0.66
C SER A 50 -9.82 3.53 -1.46
N ALA A 51 -9.76 2.74 -2.53
CA ALA A 51 -8.62 2.67 -3.45
C ALA A 51 -8.36 3.95 -4.23
N ASP A 52 -9.37 4.82 -4.32
CA ASP A 52 -9.39 5.95 -5.24
C ASP A 52 -8.03 6.66 -5.35
N SER A 53 -7.45 6.47 -6.54
CA SER A 53 -6.25 7.13 -7.03
C SER A 53 -4.92 6.74 -6.38
N VAL A 54 -4.83 5.72 -5.50
CA VAL A 54 -3.53 5.27 -4.97
C VAL A 54 -2.71 4.61 -6.07
N ILE A 55 -1.51 5.14 -6.33
CA ILE A 55 -0.62 4.68 -7.41
C ILE A 55 0.72 4.12 -6.90
N GLY A 56 0.93 4.11 -5.58
CA GLY A 56 2.17 3.60 -5.01
C GLY A 56 2.17 3.56 -3.50
N PHE A 57 2.94 2.61 -2.96
CA PHE A 57 3.20 2.43 -1.54
C PHE A 57 4.69 2.57 -1.23
N GLY A 58 4.99 3.17 -0.09
CA GLY A 58 6.33 3.28 0.49
C GLY A 58 6.34 2.70 1.90
N TYR A 59 7.43 2.02 2.26
CA TYR A 59 7.52 1.31 3.54
C TYR A 59 8.70 1.85 4.36
N GLY A 60 8.39 2.52 5.48
CA GLY A 60 9.38 3.07 6.41
C GLY A 60 9.02 2.70 7.85
N GLU A 61 9.00 3.69 8.74
CA GLU A 61 8.49 3.53 10.11
C GLU A 61 7.02 3.08 10.10
N THR A 62 6.23 3.62 9.17
CA THR A 62 4.86 3.18 8.88
C THR A 62 4.70 2.89 7.38
N THR A 63 3.50 2.50 6.98
CA THR A 63 3.11 2.43 5.57
C THR A 63 2.74 3.83 5.09
N TYR A 64 3.30 4.21 3.95
CA TYR A 64 2.97 5.43 3.23
C TYR A 64 2.35 5.09 1.89
N ALA A 65 1.49 5.96 1.38
CA ALA A 65 0.96 5.86 0.04
C ALA A 65 0.90 7.22 -0.62
N VAL A 66 0.78 7.23 -1.94
CA VAL A 66 0.56 8.45 -2.71
C VAL A 66 -0.49 8.24 -3.77
N THR A 67 -1.26 9.29 -4.04
CA THR A 67 -2.19 9.29 -5.17
C THR A 67 -1.63 10.02 -6.39
N GLU A 68 -2.16 9.73 -7.57
CA GLU A 68 -1.83 10.45 -8.82
C GLU A 68 -1.99 11.97 -8.67
N LYS A 69 -2.99 12.42 -7.89
CA LYS A 69 -3.28 13.83 -7.58
C LYS A 69 -2.32 14.45 -6.56
N GLY A 70 -1.30 13.72 -6.12
CA GLY A 70 -0.32 14.17 -5.13
C GLY A 70 -0.87 14.32 -3.72
N THR A 71 -1.86 13.51 -3.36
CA THR A 71 -2.21 13.31 -1.95
C THR A 71 -1.28 12.26 -1.36
N PHE A 72 -0.52 12.66 -0.35
CA PHE A 72 0.28 11.77 0.49
C PHE A 72 -0.57 11.19 1.61
N LEU A 73 -0.36 9.92 1.93
CA LEU A 73 -1.01 9.23 3.02
C LEU A 73 0.03 8.56 3.94
N ALA A 74 -0.21 8.60 5.23
CA ALA A 74 0.57 7.89 6.24
C ALA A 74 -0.35 7.14 7.20
N ALA A 75 -0.10 5.85 7.40
CA ALA A 75 -0.83 5.04 8.37
C ALA A 75 -0.40 5.40 9.80
N SER A 76 -1.35 5.58 10.70
CA SER A 76 -1.16 5.90 12.12
C SER A 76 -2.29 5.24 12.91
N ASP A 77 -1.96 4.32 13.81
CA ASP A 77 -2.92 3.72 14.76
C ASP A 77 -4.17 3.11 14.09
N GLY A 78 -3.99 2.47 12.93
CA GLY A 78 -5.09 1.86 12.18
C GLY A 78 -5.87 2.84 11.29
N GLU A 79 -5.52 4.11 11.30
CA GLU A 79 -6.12 5.14 10.44
C GLU A 79 -5.12 5.72 9.44
N TRP A 80 -5.61 6.27 8.34
CA TRP A 80 -4.80 6.97 7.36
C TRP A 80 -4.92 8.48 7.52
N ARG A 81 -3.79 9.15 7.76
CA ARG A 81 -3.71 10.61 7.71
C ARG A 81 -3.29 11.06 6.32
N THR A 82 -3.92 12.11 5.80
CA THR A 82 -3.71 12.58 4.42
C THR A 82 -3.17 14.00 4.37
N ARG A 83 -2.30 14.30 3.40
CA ARG A 83 -1.81 15.64 3.10
C ARG A 83 -1.61 15.84 1.60
N THR A 84 -2.22 16.87 1.02
CA THR A 84 -1.94 17.27 -0.37
C THR A 84 -0.59 17.96 -0.46
N LEU A 85 0.26 17.50 -1.38
CA LEU A 85 1.61 18.01 -1.58
C LEU A 85 1.68 19.17 -2.60
N GLY A 86 0.61 19.41 -3.34
CA GLY A 86 0.57 20.42 -4.42
C GLY A 86 1.32 19.99 -5.69
N VAL A 87 1.67 18.71 -5.79
CA VAL A 87 2.23 18.08 -7.00
C VAL A 87 1.11 17.30 -7.70
N ARG A 88 1.14 17.23 -9.03
CA ARG A 88 0.19 16.47 -9.85
C ARG A 88 0.95 15.46 -10.70
N ASP A 89 0.21 14.53 -11.29
CA ASP A 89 0.75 13.51 -12.20
C ASP A 89 1.83 12.67 -11.51
N VAL A 90 1.60 12.34 -10.24
CA VAL A 90 2.52 11.54 -9.45
C VAL A 90 2.54 10.11 -9.98
N THR A 91 3.73 9.59 -10.24
CA THR A 91 3.94 8.24 -10.80
C THR A 91 4.51 7.25 -9.80
N GLY A 92 4.87 7.69 -8.59
CA GLY A 92 5.31 6.79 -7.54
C GLY A 92 5.81 7.51 -6.30
N ILE A 93 6.24 6.69 -5.34
CA ILE A 93 6.88 7.10 -4.10
C ILE A 93 8.09 6.20 -3.87
N ALA A 94 9.16 6.76 -3.29
CA ALA A 94 10.32 5.99 -2.86
C ALA A 94 10.71 6.43 -1.44
N ILE A 95 10.99 5.46 -0.59
CA ILE A 95 11.57 5.70 0.74
C ILE A 95 13.06 5.31 0.64
N PRO A 96 13.98 6.28 0.64
CA PRO A 96 15.41 5.99 0.62
C PRO A 96 15.82 5.23 1.90
N ARG A 97 16.79 4.34 1.75
CA ARG A 97 17.35 3.53 2.84
C ARG A 97 18.35 4.30 3.68
#